data_AF-A0A8T4KB69-F1
#
_entry.id   AF-A0A8T4KB69-F1
#
_cell.length_a   1.000
_cell.length_b   1.000
_cell.length_c   1.000
_cell.angle_alpha   90.00
_cell.angle_beta   90.00
_cell.angle_gamma   90.00
#
_symmetry.space_group_name_H-M   'P 1'
#
loop_
_entity.id
_entity.type
_entity.pdbx_description
1 polymer ?
#
loop_
_entity_poly.entity_id
_entity_poly.type
_entity_poly.pdbx_seq_one_letter_code
_entity_poly.pdbx_strand_id
1 'polypeptide(L)'
;MKDRKSVMIRNITILILIALALVLGTLYQNYKNSNPTGKVVKASEAEKAAAIIQHIKKFPEIQKFSFNDYDVYWLSEEDVNELSAKEPLIYGNLPGGVYKIELKGYDSNLLVFYHLESDRIVEKFNVLSSKFA
;
A
#
# COMPACT_ATOMS: atom_id res chain seq x y z
N MET A 1 -39.75 -42.31 7.78
CA MET A 1 -38.60 -42.83 7.02
C MET A 1 -38.20 -41.78 5.99
N LYS A 2 -37.01 -41.18 6.07
CA LYS A 2 -36.55 -40.19 5.10
C LYS A 2 -36.30 -40.91 3.78
N ASP A 3 -37.02 -40.53 2.72
CA ASP A 3 -36.91 -41.16 1.40
C ASP A 3 -35.44 -41.11 0.94
N ARG A 4 -34.88 -42.26 0.58
CA ARG A 4 -33.48 -42.36 0.14
C ARG A 4 -33.20 -41.41 -1.03
N LYS A 5 -34.22 -41.14 -1.87
CA LYS A 5 -34.14 -40.15 -2.96
C LYS A 5 -33.99 -38.72 -2.44
N SER A 6 -34.72 -38.36 -1.37
CA SER A 6 -34.63 -37.03 -0.74
C SER A 6 -33.25 -36.79 -0.10
N VAL A 7 -32.66 -37.82 0.52
CA VAL A 7 -31.31 -37.75 1.08
C VAL A 7 -30.26 -37.64 -0.02
N MET A 8 -30.43 -38.39 -1.11
CA MET A 8 -29.54 -38.36 -2.27
C MET A 8 -29.55 -36.99 -2.98
N ILE A 9 -30.73 -36.41 -3.20
CA ILE A 9 -30.88 -35.06 -3.78
C ILE A 9 -30.19 -34.03 -2.90
N ARG A 10 -30.42 -34.06 -1.58
CA ARG A 10 -29.79 -33.11 -0.65
C ARG A 10 -28.26 -33.17 -0.69
N ASN A 11 -27.69 -34.38 -0.77
CA ASN A 11 -26.24 -34.55 -0.84
C ASN A 11 -25.67 -34.04 -2.17
N ILE A 12 -26.38 -34.25 -3.28
CA ILE A 12 -26.00 -33.70 -4.59
C ILE A 12 -26.07 -32.17 -4.58
N THR A 13 -27.12 -31.58 -3.99
CA THR A 13 -27.25 -30.12 -3.87
C THR A 13 -26.11 -29.51 -3.05
N ILE A 14 -25.72 -30.14 -1.93
CA ILE A 14 -24.59 -29.69 -1.11
C ILE A 14 -23.29 -29.73 -1.91
N LEU A 15 -23.04 -30.81 -2.66
CA LEU A 15 -21.85 -30.92 -3.50
C LEU A 15 -21.79 -29.85 -4.59
N ILE A 16 -22.93 -29.53 -5.22
CA ILE A 16 -23.03 -28.46 -6.22
C ILE A 16 -22.73 -27.09 -5.59
N LEU A 17 -23.28 -26.81 -4.39
CA LEU A 17 -23.03 -25.54 -3.70
C LEU A 17 -21.56 -25.38 -3.29
N ILE A 18 -20.91 -26.46 -2.85
CA ILE A 18 -19.47 -26.44 -2.53
C ILE A 18 -18.65 -26.17 -3.80
N ALA A 19 -18.95 -26.84 -4.91
CA ALA A 19 -18.28 -26.61 -6.18
C ALA A 19 -18.48 -25.16 -6.67
N LEU A 20 -19.69 -24.61 -6.53
CA LEU A 20 -19.99 -23.23 -6.90
C LEU A 20 -19.20 -22.23 -6.04
N ALA A 21 -19.11 -22.47 -4.73
CA ALA A 21 -18.34 -21.64 -3.81
C ALA A 21 -16.83 -21.66 -4.13
N LEU A 22 -16.29 -22.82 -4.53
CA LEU A 22 -14.89 -22.94 -4.96
C LEU A 22 -14.62 -22.16 -6.25
N VAL A 23 -15.52 -22.24 -7.24
CA VAL A 23 -15.40 -21.50 -8.51
C VAL A 23 -15.56 -19.99 -8.30
N LEU A 24 -16.50 -19.56 -7.45
CA LEU A 24 -16.64 -18.15 -7.09
C LEU A 24 -15.43 -17.65 -6.30
N GLY A 25 -14.88 -18.48 -5.41
CA GLY A 25 -13.66 -18.17 -4.66
C GLY A 25 -12.44 -17.99 -5.57
N THR A 26 -12.26 -18.86 -6.57
CA THR A 26 -11.15 -18.72 -7.53
C THR A 26 -11.36 -17.54 -8.48
N LEU A 27 -12.59 -17.28 -8.93
CA LEU A 27 -12.92 -16.09 -9.71
C LEU A 27 -12.71 -14.80 -8.90
N TYR A 28 -13.04 -14.78 -7.61
CA TYR A 28 -12.80 -13.63 -6.73
C TYR A 28 -11.31 -13.39 -6.51
N GLN A 29 -10.52 -14.44 -6.27
CA GLN A 29 -9.06 -14.33 -6.19
C GLN A 29 -8.45 -13.87 -7.51
N ASN A 30 -8.93 -14.40 -8.64
CA ASN A 30 -8.50 -13.95 -9.97
C ASN A 30 -8.92 -12.50 -10.25
N TYR A 31 -10.13 -12.07 -9.88
CA TYR A 31 -10.56 -10.68 -10.00
C TYR A 31 -9.71 -9.74 -9.14
N LYS A 32 -9.39 -10.13 -7.90
CA LYS A 32 -8.45 -9.38 -7.03
C LYS A 32 -7.05 -9.31 -7.64
N ASN A 33 -6.59 -10.38 -8.30
CA ASN A 33 -5.28 -10.44 -8.95
C ASN A 33 -5.25 -9.71 -10.31
N SER A 34 -6.37 -9.67 -11.03
CA SER A 34 -6.51 -9.05 -12.35
C SER A 34 -6.93 -7.58 -12.29
N ASN A 35 -7.52 -7.14 -11.17
CA ASN A 35 -7.93 -5.78 -10.92
C ASN A 35 -7.38 -5.30 -9.57
N PRO A 36 -6.05 -5.06 -9.47
CA PRO A 36 -5.43 -4.62 -8.23
C PRO A 36 -5.86 -3.18 -7.94
N THR A 37 -6.94 -3.00 -7.18
CA THR A 37 -7.30 -1.71 -6.56
C THR A 37 -6.42 -1.42 -5.34
N GLY A 38 -5.13 -1.73 -5.47
CA GLY A 38 -4.08 -1.63 -4.49
C GLY A 38 -2.85 -2.24 -5.12
N LYS A 39 -1.81 -1.42 -5.35
CA LYS A 39 -0.54 -1.83 -5.94
C LYS A 39 -0.10 -3.18 -5.35
N VAL A 40 0.03 -4.21 -6.20
CA VAL A 40 0.75 -5.43 -5.85
C VAL A 40 2.22 -5.03 -5.78
N VAL A 41 2.64 -4.60 -4.59
CA VAL A 41 4.05 -4.43 -4.26
C VAL A 41 4.65 -5.82 -4.33
N LYS A 42 5.48 -6.10 -5.33
CA LYS A 42 6.20 -7.39 -5.43
C LYS A 42 6.92 -7.61 -4.09
N ALA A 43 7.04 -8.84 -3.58
CA ALA A 43 7.66 -9.08 -2.28
C ALA A 43 9.03 -8.38 -2.11
N SER A 44 9.79 -8.24 -3.20
CA SER A 44 11.05 -7.48 -3.27
C SER A 44 10.92 -5.97 -3.02
N GLU A 45 9.79 -5.37 -3.39
CA GLU A 45 9.49 -3.96 -3.12
C GLU A 45 8.99 -3.76 -1.68
N ALA A 46 8.29 -4.75 -1.11
CA ALA A 46 7.87 -4.71 0.29
C ALA A 46 9.06 -4.86 1.24
N GLU A 47 10.01 -5.73 0.92
CA GLU A 47 11.29 -5.87 1.63
C GLU A 47 12.12 -4.58 1.54
N LYS A 48 12.21 -3.96 0.36
CA LYS A 48 12.86 -2.66 0.19
C LYS A 48 12.18 -1.56 1.00
N ALA A 49 10.84 -1.47 0.95
CA ALA A 49 10.09 -0.51 1.73
C ALA A 49 10.36 -0.70 3.24
N ALA A 50 10.31 -1.94 3.73
CA ALA A 50 10.62 -2.24 5.13
C ALA A 50 12.04 -1.84 5.52
N ALA A 51 13.04 -2.08 4.66
CA ALA A 51 14.42 -1.65 4.88
C ALA A 51 14.52 -0.13 4.99
N ILE A 52 13.92 0.62 4.04
CA ILE A 52 13.88 2.09 4.09
C ILE A 52 13.23 2.57 5.39
N ILE A 53 12.13 1.94 5.82
CA ILE A 53 11.48 2.28 7.09
C ILE A 53 12.42 2.07 8.29
N GLN A 54 13.22 1.01 8.32
CA GLN A 54 14.21 0.81 9.38
C GLN A 54 15.28 1.90 9.40
N HIS A 55 15.76 2.33 8.21
CA HIS A 55 16.70 3.44 8.11
C HIS A 55 16.11 4.73 8.66
N ILE A 56 14.87 5.07 8.28
CA ILE A 56 14.32 6.37 8.67
C ILE A 56 13.92 6.42 10.15
N LYS A 57 13.51 5.30 10.76
CA LYS A 57 13.09 5.24 12.18
C LYS A 57 14.15 5.77 13.16
N LYS A 58 15.43 5.78 12.77
CA LYS A 58 16.50 6.32 13.60
C LYS A 58 16.48 7.85 13.71
N PHE A 59 15.86 8.57 12.77
CA PHE A 59 15.86 10.03 12.78
C PHE A 59 14.91 10.55 13.89
N PRO A 60 15.42 11.34 14.86
CA PRO A 60 14.62 11.82 16.00
C PRO A 60 13.34 12.55 15.59
N GLU A 61 13.40 13.26 14.46
CA GLU A 61 12.30 14.07 13.96
C GLU A 61 11.08 13.29 13.45
N ILE A 62 11.23 11.99 13.19
CA ILE A 62 10.12 11.13 12.78
C ILE A 62 9.75 10.07 13.81
N GLN A 63 10.55 9.89 14.87
CA GLN A 63 10.29 8.90 15.93
C GLN A 63 8.94 9.12 16.64
N LYS A 64 8.43 10.36 16.64
CA LYS A 64 7.14 10.71 17.25
C LYS A 64 5.92 10.23 16.44
N PHE A 65 6.12 9.73 15.22
CA PHE A 65 5.03 9.28 14.35
C PHE A 65 4.86 7.77 14.42
N SER A 66 3.63 7.32 14.20
CA SER A 66 3.34 5.89 14.09
C SER A 66 3.80 5.36 12.73
N PHE A 67 4.40 4.17 12.74
CA PHE A 67 4.80 3.43 11.55
C PHE A 67 3.90 2.21 11.31
N ASN A 68 2.66 2.26 11.80
CA ASN A 68 1.70 1.16 11.70
C ASN A 68 1.10 1.03 10.29
N ASP A 69 1.05 2.12 9.55
CA ASP A 69 0.56 2.18 8.17
C ASP A 69 1.38 3.21 7.40
N TYR A 70 1.99 2.78 6.29
CA TYR A 70 2.86 3.61 5.48
C TYR A 70 2.87 3.17 4.02
N ASP A 71 3.14 4.12 3.12
CA ASP A 71 3.47 3.86 1.72
C ASP A 71 4.87 4.38 1.42
N VAL A 72 5.63 3.66 0.58
CA VAL A 72 6.98 4.06 0.15
C VAL A 72 7.04 4.01 -1.36
N TYR A 73 7.52 5.10 -1.97
CA TYR A 73 7.68 5.25 -3.40
C TYR A 73 9.09 5.75 -3.72
N TRP A 74 9.71 5.19 -4.74
CA TRP A 74 10.92 5.78 -5.32
C TRP A 74 10.51 6.85 -6.33
N LEU A 75 11.14 8.02 -6.26
CA LEU A 75 10.99 9.09 -7.23
C LEU A 75 12.33 9.27 -7.96
N SER A 76 12.32 8.99 -9.25
CA SER A 76 13.44 9.32 -10.13
C SER A 76 13.54 10.85 -10.32
N GLU A 77 14.62 11.30 -10.96
CA GLU A 77 14.76 12.71 -11.35
C GLU A 77 13.64 13.16 -12.31
N GLU A 78 13.24 12.28 -13.23
CA GLU A 78 12.14 12.53 -14.16
C GLU A 78 10.80 12.69 -13.41
N ASP A 79 10.53 11.82 -12.42
CA ASP A 79 9.32 11.91 -11.60
C ASP A 79 9.27 13.21 -10.80
N VAL A 80 10.40 13.61 -10.19
CA VAL A 80 10.50 14.87 -9.43
C VAL A 80 10.32 16.07 -10.35
N ASN A 81 10.88 16.06 -11.56
CA ASN A 81 10.69 17.12 -12.54
C ASN A 81 9.23 17.23 -13.02
N GLU A 82 8.54 16.12 -13.24
CA GLU A 82 7.12 16.13 -13.61
C GLU A 82 6.24 16.62 -12.44
N LEU A 83 6.49 16.12 -11.23
CA LEU A 83 5.72 16.46 -10.04
C LEU A 83 5.95 17.91 -9.59
N SER A 84 7.18 18.42 -9.74
CA SER A 84 7.51 19.82 -9.41
C SER A 84 6.81 20.82 -10.32
N ALA A 85 6.51 20.46 -11.57
CA ALA A 85 5.71 21.30 -12.45
C ALA A 85 4.24 21.42 -12.00
N LYS A 86 3.71 20.39 -11.32
CA LYS A 86 2.31 20.33 -10.86
C LYS A 86 2.14 20.84 -9.42
N GLU A 87 3.05 20.45 -8.54
CA GLU A 87 3.03 20.73 -7.10
C GLU A 87 4.39 21.30 -6.64
N PRO A 88 4.79 22.50 -7.12
CA PRO A 88 6.11 23.07 -6.89
C PRO A 88 6.44 23.31 -5.42
N LEU A 89 5.43 23.54 -4.58
CA LEU A 89 5.61 23.76 -3.14
C LEU A 89 6.09 22.52 -2.39
N ILE A 90 5.85 21.32 -2.95
CA ILE A 90 6.22 20.05 -2.31
C ILE A 90 7.46 19.46 -2.99
N TYR A 91 7.53 19.50 -4.33
CA TYR A 91 8.59 18.82 -5.08
C TYR A 91 9.62 19.76 -5.71
N GLY A 92 9.41 21.08 -5.70
CA GLY A 92 10.23 22.04 -6.46
C GLY A 92 11.70 22.10 -6.09
N ASN A 93 12.06 21.74 -4.85
CA ASN A 93 13.44 21.76 -4.36
C ASN A 93 13.98 20.36 -4.06
N LEU A 94 13.23 19.31 -4.39
CA LEU A 94 13.68 17.96 -4.11
C LEU A 94 14.76 17.55 -5.12
N PRO A 95 15.83 16.87 -4.66
CA PRO A 95 16.71 16.19 -5.58
C PRO A 95 15.96 15.01 -6.20
N GLY A 96 16.27 14.70 -7.46
CA GLY A 96 15.92 13.42 -8.04
C GLY A 96 16.54 12.25 -7.27
N GLY A 97 15.95 11.07 -7.38
CA GLY A 97 16.46 9.88 -6.72
C GLY A 97 16.21 9.88 -5.20
N VAL A 98 14.96 10.11 -4.81
CA VAL A 98 14.54 10.13 -3.41
C VAL A 98 13.41 9.14 -3.16
N TYR A 99 13.33 8.64 -1.93
CA TYR A 99 12.17 7.90 -1.45
C TYR A 99 11.15 8.87 -0.87
N LYS A 100 9.93 8.83 -1.39
CA LYS A 100 8.74 9.43 -0.81
C LYS A 100 8.10 8.43 0.14
N ILE A 101 8.01 8.76 1.42
CA ILE A 101 7.35 7.96 2.45
C ILE A 101 6.13 8.72 2.96
N GLU A 102 4.97 8.08 2.92
CA GLU A 102 3.74 8.60 3.50
C GLU A 102 3.42 7.78 4.75
N LEU A 103 3.60 8.35 5.94
CA LEU A 103 3.14 7.75 7.19
C LEU A 103 1.70 8.17 7.44
N LYS A 104 0.79 7.19 7.53
CA LYS A 104 -0.63 7.46 7.70
C LYS A 104 -0.97 7.56 9.17
N GLY A 105 -1.44 8.74 9.59
CA GLY A 105 -1.92 8.99 10.94
C GLY A 105 -3.44 9.12 10.98
N TYR A 106 -3.99 9.13 12.19
CA TYR A 106 -5.42 9.32 12.40
C TYR A 106 -5.86 10.75 12.03
N ASP A 107 -5.16 11.76 12.55
CA ASP A 107 -5.49 13.18 12.33
C ASP A 107 -4.66 13.84 11.22
N SER A 108 -3.42 13.37 11.01
CA SER A 108 -2.51 13.92 10.01
C SER A 108 -1.62 12.84 9.43
N ASN A 109 -1.36 12.91 8.13
CA ASN A 109 -0.33 12.12 7.48
C ASN A 109 1.00 12.89 7.52
N LEU A 110 2.10 12.17 7.65
CA LEU A 110 3.43 12.73 7.47
C LEU A 110 3.98 12.28 6.13
N LEU A 111 4.25 13.25 5.27
CA LEU A 111 5.00 13.03 4.06
C LEU A 111 6.49 13.27 4.35
N VAL A 112 7.36 12.32 4.02
CA VAL A 112 8.81 12.39 4.24
C VAL A 112 9.52 12.08 2.95
N PHE A 113 10.50 12.91 2.58
CA PHE A 113 11.40 12.65 1.46
C PHE A 113 12.77 12.26 2.01
N TYR A 114 13.23 11.06 1.67
CA TYR A 114 14.45 10.46 2.19
C TYR A 114 15.43 10.16 1.05
N HIS A 115 16.67 10.60 1.19
CA HIS A 115 17.73 10.33 0.23
C HIS A 115 18.64 9.22 0.77
N LEU A 116 18.67 8.07 0.10
CA LEU A 116 19.33 6.86 0.60
C LEU A 116 20.85 6.99 0.64
N GLU A 117 21.47 7.55 -0.39
CA GLU A 117 22.95 7.60 -0.50
C GLU A 117 23.58 8.51 0.56
N SER A 118 22.91 9.62 0.88
CA SER A 118 23.37 10.55 1.92
C SER A 118 22.73 10.29 3.28
N ASP A 119 21.93 9.22 3.39
CA ASP A 119 21.30 8.75 4.62
C ASP A 119 20.67 9.91 5.43
N ARG A 120 19.81 10.71 4.77
CA ARG A 120 19.20 11.89 5.37
C ARG A 120 17.76 12.10 4.92
N ILE A 121 16.97 12.70 5.79
CA ILE A 121 15.68 13.28 5.43
C ILE A 121 15.97 14.61 4.70
N VAL A 122 15.47 14.72 3.48
CA VAL A 122 15.56 15.93 2.66
C VAL A 122 14.51 16.93 3.10
N GLU A 123 13.26 16.48 3.19
CA GLU A 123 12.14 17.35 3.52
C GLU A 123 10.98 16.56 4.12
N LYS A 124 10.08 17.25 4.84
CA LYS A 124 8.90 16.64 5.44
C LYS A 124 7.73 17.62 5.54
N PHE A 125 6.53 17.11 5.34
CA PHE A 125 5.30 17.88 5.37
C PHE A 125 4.26 17.16 6.22
N ASN A 126 3.63 17.90 7.14
CA ASN A 126 2.40 17.42 7.78
C ASN A 126 1.25 17.71 6.82
N VAL A 127 0.64 16.66 6.30
CA VAL A 127 -0.51 16.74 5.41
C VAL A 127 -1.74 16.41 6.24
N LEU A 128 -2.68 17.35 6.33
CA LEU A 128 -3.95 17.10 7.01
C LEU A 128 -4.66 15.94 6.33
N SER A 129 -5.10 14.96 7.11
CA SER A 129 -5.85 13.81 6.58
C SER A 129 -7.19 14.33 6.06
N SER A 130 -7.43 14.23 4.75
CA SER A 130 -8.66 14.71 4.10
C SER A 130 -9.91 13.91 4.48
N LYS A 131 -9.81 12.95 5.41
CA LYS A 131 -10.95 12.12 5.86
C LYS A 131 -12.07 12.90 6.55
N PHE A 132 -11.91 14.21 6.79
CA PHE A 132 -12.92 15.06 7.42
C PHE A 132 -13.08 16.46 6.77
N ALA A 133 -12.66 16.64 5.51
CA ALA A 133 -12.93 17.87 4.76
C ALA A 133 -14.21 17.77 3.93
#